data_AF-A0AAU0NFB4-F1
#
_entry.id   AF-A0AAU0NFB4-F1
#
_cell.length_a   1.000
_cell.length_b   1.000
_cell.length_c   1.000
_cell.angle_alpha   90.00
_cell.angle_beta   90.00
_cell.angle_gamma   90.00
#
_symmetry.space_group_name_H-M   'P 1'
#
loop_
_entity.id
_entity.type
_entity.pdbx_description
1 polymer ?
#
loop_
_entity_poly.entity_id
_entity_poly.type
_entity_poly.pdbx_seq_one_letter_code
_entity_poly.pdbx_strand_id
1 'polypeptide(L)'
;MSLLRRWFDPIRSSWFYQKPVRQTVLSIEDGLSIHLRLDDVYSYLAVQQLPQLEEILSPELKPLKVIISDQRAEPPNQMSFDEWQHYCLNDAKILSKQHRFSFHETPELPTAEALKQAETILRNTPLRGQDFLYLLEDVFHMLWQKQNGKLRTLYAMASRHHSPQNFPERIFEHSPILASYFQFGGRQYQAVDDLLRLTRRLKQQRLLTGNPIFLINHIEWREHLISDAEELNEIQSMDPELDLYIALEDPISWLLLAYIKEELADFYNIQLNVYPLSYQGRDWFDWSLATRLSKRTEVKFTPFCRPTEQAVMPMAQLFYSCPEERRIEAMYQILEAVWTRGYDLSYAAHFKRMQQELNITELTQEDVLAKLQDNDTLCEMKSQPNLPVLELRIDGQSYTFNSLYRVWMIESIFSNVLEEKYKSDN
;
A
#
# COMPACT_ATOMS: atom_id res chain seq x y z
N MET A 1 30.92 11.02 -40.72
CA MET A 1 29.70 11.07 -41.58
C MET A 1 29.49 9.67 -42.14
N SER A 2 28.33 9.03 -42.15
CA SER A 2 26.96 9.44 -41.83
C SER A 2 26.13 8.16 -41.73
N LEU A 3 25.22 8.15 -40.75
CA LEU A 3 23.84 7.65 -40.75
C LEU A 3 23.38 6.67 -41.86
N LEU A 4 22.58 5.69 -41.42
CA LEU A 4 21.52 4.96 -42.14
C LEU A 4 21.80 3.49 -42.50
N ARG A 5 21.50 2.59 -41.56
CA ARG A 5 20.33 1.67 -41.63
C ARG A 5 20.47 0.50 -40.64
N ARG A 6 20.27 0.82 -39.36
CA ARG A 6 19.71 -0.10 -38.35
C ARG A 6 18.19 -0.07 -38.47
N TRP A 7 17.65 -0.71 -39.50
CA TRP A 7 16.23 -1.00 -39.62
C TRP A 7 16.14 -2.52 -39.82
N PHE A 8 15.24 -3.16 -39.07
CA PHE A 8 15.00 -4.60 -38.98
C PHE A 8 15.81 -5.38 -37.93
N ASP A 9 15.48 -5.13 -36.66
CA ASP A 9 15.37 -6.22 -35.69
C ASP A 9 13.88 -6.33 -35.28
N PRO A 10 13.11 -7.31 -35.80
CA PRO A 10 11.67 -7.41 -35.60
C PRO A 10 11.24 -7.82 -34.18
N ILE A 11 12.16 -8.25 -33.32
CA ILE A 11 11.81 -8.89 -32.03
C ILE A 11 11.63 -7.88 -30.89
N ARG A 12 12.15 -6.64 -31.03
CA ARG A 12 12.02 -5.58 -30.00
C ARG A 12 10.82 -4.63 -30.18
N SER A 13 9.91 -4.91 -31.13
CA SER A 13 8.82 -3.99 -31.50
C SER A 13 7.41 -4.47 -31.13
N SER A 14 7.18 -5.75 -30.87
CA SER A 14 5.85 -6.26 -30.51
C SER A 14 5.34 -5.68 -29.18
N TRP A 15 6.24 -5.38 -28.23
CA TRP A 15 5.90 -4.76 -26.94
C TRP A 15 5.46 -3.29 -27.05
N PHE A 16 5.90 -2.58 -28.10
CA PHE A 16 5.51 -1.19 -28.35
C PHE A 16 4.26 -1.06 -29.23
N TYR A 17 4.04 -2.03 -30.14
CA TYR A 17 2.87 -2.04 -31.03
C TYR A 17 1.65 -2.75 -30.44
N GLN A 18 1.84 -3.62 -29.44
CA GLN A 18 0.76 -4.09 -28.58
C GLN A 18 0.77 -3.33 -27.26
N LYS A 19 0.64 -2.00 -27.30
CA LYS A 19 0.02 -1.35 -26.14
C LYS A 19 -1.37 -1.99 -26.05
N PRO A 20 -1.72 -2.72 -24.97
CA PRO A 20 -3.11 -3.08 -24.78
C PRO A 20 -3.88 -1.77 -24.89
N VAL A 21 -4.78 -1.69 -25.88
CA VAL A 21 -5.69 -0.56 -26.00
C VAL A 21 -6.30 -0.45 -24.62
N ARG A 22 -5.94 0.61 -23.87
CA ARG A 22 -6.52 0.82 -22.55
C ARG A 22 -8.02 0.81 -22.80
N GLN A 23 -8.71 -0.23 -22.33
CA GLN A 23 -10.16 -0.21 -22.26
C GLN A 23 -10.49 1.00 -21.39
N THR A 24 -10.85 2.09 -22.05
CA THR A 24 -11.21 3.37 -21.43
C THR A 24 -12.50 3.19 -20.63
N VAL A 25 -13.32 2.22 -21.05
CA VAL A 25 -14.57 1.79 -20.43
C VAL A 25 -14.39 0.32 -20.02
N LEU A 26 -14.68 0.03 -18.76
CA LEU A 26 -14.62 -1.33 -18.21
C LEU A 26 -16.00 -1.96 -18.36
N SER A 27 -16.07 -3.29 -18.46
CA SER A 27 -17.37 -3.97 -18.51
C SER A 27 -18.16 -3.70 -17.22
N ILE A 28 -19.46 -3.44 -17.39
CA ILE A 28 -20.44 -3.29 -16.31
C ILE A 28 -21.31 -4.55 -16.16
N GLU A 29 -21.12 -5.57 -17.01
CA GLU A 29 -21.96 -6.78 -17.04
C GLU A 29 -22.00 -7.51 -15.68
N ASP A 30 -20.85 -7.56 -15.01
CA ASP A 30 -20.72 -8.17 -13.69
C ASP A 30 -21.11 -7.23 -12.53
N GLY A 31 -21.43 -5.97 -12.83
CA GLY A 31 -21.68 -4.92 -11.84
C GLY A 31 -20.42 -4.55 -11.05
N LEU A 32 -20.64 -3.95 -9.87
CA LEU A 32 -19.61 -3.73 -8.86
C LEU A 32 -19.81 -4.76 -7.74
N SER A 33 -18.74 -5.45 -7.35
CA SER A 33 -18.76 -6.33 -6.18
C SER A 33 -17.71 -5.93 -5.15
N ILE A 34 -17.98 -6.25 -3.88
CA ILE A 34 -17.01 -6.20 -2.80
C ILE A 34 -16.85 -7.58 -2.17
N HIS A 35 -15.61 -7.96 -1.96
CA HIS A 35 -15.19 -9.19 -1.30
C HIS A 35 -14.76 -8.89 0.13
N LEU A 36 -15.37 -9.58 1.08
CA LEU A 36 -15.25 -9.34 2.52
C LEU A 36 -14.99 -10.63 3.27
N ARG A 37 -14.38 -10.48 4.45
CA ARG A 37 -14.33 -11.51 5.50
C ARG A 37 -14.77 -10.89 6.81
N LEU A 38 -15.58 -11.61 7.60
CA LEU A 38 -16.08 -11.10 8.88
C LEU A 38 -14.97 -10.93 9.94
N ASP A 39 -13.88 -11.66 9.79
CA ASP A 39 -12.69 -11.63 10.65
C ASP A 39 -11.51 -10.85 10.07
N ASP A 40 -11.76 -10.07 9.01
CA ASP A 40 -10.78 -9.16 8.41
C ASP A 40 -11.09 -7.72 8.84
N VAL A 41 -10.09 -7.06 9.42
CA VAL A 41 -10.23 -5.68 9.89
C VAL A 41 -10.34 -4.68 8.73
N TYR A 42 -9.75 -4.97 7.56
CA TYR A 42 -9.91 -4.13 6.38
C TYR A 42 -11.33 -4.21 5.82
N SER A 43 -11.96 -5.39 5.91
CA SER A 43 -13.39 -5.55 5.65
C SER A 43 -14.23 -4.66 6.57
N TYR A 44 -13.89 -4.59 7.87
CA TYR A 44 -14.57 -3.68 8.81
C TYR A 44 -14.44 -2.21 8.42
N LEU A 45 -13.26 -1.75 8.02
CA LEU A 45 -13.10 -0.37 7.54
C LEU A 45 -13.88 -0.14 6.24
N ALA A 46 -13.87 -1.11 5.32
CA ALA A 46 -14.53 -1.00 4.03
C ALA A 46 -16.06 -0.89 4.15
N VAL A 47 -16.69 -1.66 5.05
CA VAL A 47 -18.16 -1.68 5.17
C VAL A 47 -18.75 -0.33 5.57
N GLN A 48 -18.01 0.49 6.32
CA GLN A 48 -18.43 1.83 6.75
C GLN A 48 -18.63 2.81 5.58
N GLN A 49 -18.07 2.52 4.39
CA GLN A 49 -18.20 3.34 3.20
C GLN A 49 -19.29 2.85 2.23
N LEU A 50 -19.82 1.64 2.43
CA LEU A 50 -20.70 1.01 1.45
C LEU A 50 -22.07 1.67 1.33
N PRO A 51 -22.76 2.09 2.41
CA PRO A 51 -24.04 2.76 2.27
C PRO A 51 -23.94 4.05 1.45
N GLN A 52 -22.89 4.84 1.67
CA GLN A 52 -22.63 6.06 0.92
C GLN A 52 -22.29 5.75 -0.54
N LEU A 53 -21.45 4.75 -0.78
CA LEU A 53 -21.09 4.32 -2.14
C LEU A 53 -22.34 3.87 -2.90
N GLU A 54 -23.18 3.02 -2.29
CA GLU A 54 -24.45 2.57 -2.88
C GLU A 54 -25.33 3.75 -3.24
N GLU A 55 -25.50 4.75 -2.36
CA GLU A 55 -26.33 5.92 -2.66
C GLU A 55 -25.93 6.61 -3.98
N ILE A 56 -24.63 6.82 -4.19
CA ILE A 56 -24.08 7.53 -5.34
C ILE A 56 -23.83 6.65 -6.58
N LEU A 57 -24.01 5.33 -6.51
CA LEU A 57 -23.89 4.45 -7.67
C LEU A 57 -25.04 4.70 -8.66
N SER A 58 -24.73 4.59 -9.94
CA SER A 58 -25.74 4.63 -11.00
C SER A 58 -26.64 3.38 -10.96
N PRO A 59 -27.90 3.47 -11.43
CA PRO A 59 -28.84 2.35 -11.41
C PRO A 59 -28.31 1.09 -12.12
N GLU A 60 -27.43 1.25 -13.11
CA GLU A 60 -26.84 0.15 -13.88
C GLU A 60 -25.87 -0.72 -13.04
N LEU A 61 -25.31 -0.17 -11.96
CA LEU A 61 -24.42 -0.90 -11.06
C LEU A 61 -25.11 -1.34 -9.77
N LYS A 62 -26.37 -0.95 -9.57
CA LYS A 62 -27.15 -1.30 -8.38
C LYS A 62 -27.87 -2.63 -8.54
N PRO A 63 -28.02 -3.41 -7.46
CA PRO A 63 -27.39 -3.20 -6.14
C PRO A 63 -25.90 -3.58 -6.14
N LEU A 64 -25.11 -2.96 -5.25
CA LEU A 64 -23.75 -3.45 -4.95
C LEU A 64 -23.80 -4.93 -4.55
N LYS A 65 -22.98 -5.75 -5.20
CA LYS A 65 -22.86 -7.18 -4.87
C LYS A 65 -21.89 -7.36 -3.69
N VAL A 66 -22.36 -7.97 -2.61
CA VAL A 66 -21.56 -8.28 -1.43
C VAL A 66 -21.25 -9.77 -1.41
N ILE A 67 -19.95 -10.08 -1.38
CA ILE A 67 -19.42 -11.44 -1.33
C ILE A 67 -18.69 -11.59 -0.01
N ILE A 68 -19.15 -12.51 0.84
CA ILE A 68 -18.56 -12.78 2.15
C ILE A 68 -17.94 -14.16 2.11
N SER A 69 -16.63 -14.24 2.36
CA SER A 69 -15.96 -15.52 2.54
C SER A 69 -15.61 -15.83 3.98
N ASP A 70 -15.58 -17.13 4.29
CA ASP A 70 -15.07 -17.69 5.55
C ASP A 70 -13.62 -18.18 5.43
N GLN A 71 -13.03 -18.20 4.23
CA GLN A 71 -11.68 -18.69 4.01
C GLN A 71 -10.65 -17.57 4.02
N ARG A 72 -9.61 -17.77 4.83
CA ARG A 72 -8.44 -16.90 4.91
C ARG A 72 -7.45 -17.32 3.82
N ALA A 73 -6.90 -16.35 3.08
CA ALA A 73 -5.74 -16.61 2.25
C ALA A 73 -4.45 -16.71 3.09
N GLU A 74 -3.43 -17.33 2.53
CA GLU A 74 -2.09 -17.40 3.14
C GLU A 74 -1.51 -15.98 3.34
N PRO A 75 -0.98 -15.66 4.52
CA PRO A 75 -0.26 -14.42 4.75
C PRO A 75 0.91 -14.20 3.76
N PRO A 76 1.24 -12.94 3.43
CA PRO A 76 2.37 -12.64 2.57
C PRO A 76 3.71 -12.91 3.28
N ASN A 77 4.79 -12.98 2.50
CA ASN A 77 6.17 -12.97 2.98
C ASN A 77 6.50 -13.99 4.09
N GLN A 78 5.89 -15.18 4.04
CA GLN A 78 6.11 -16.26 5.02
C GLN A 78 5.76 -15.88 6.47
N MET A 79 5.02 -14.78 6.66
CA MET A 79 4.54 -14.38 7.98
C MET A 79 3.62 -15.45 8.54
N SER A 80 3.68 -15.65 9.85
CA SER A 80 2.63 -16.38 10.55
C SER A 80 1.32 -15.61 10.50
N PHE A 81 0.22 -16.32 10.73
CA PHE A 81 -1.09 -15.70 10.79
C PHE A 81 -1.19 -14.62 11.88
N ASP A 82 -0.59 -14.88 13.04
CA ASP A 82 -0.62 -13.95 14.17
C ASP A 82 0.16 -12.66 13.88
N GLU A 83 1.31 -12.77 13.20
CA GLU A 83 2.10 -11.59 12.76
C GLU A 83 1.33 -10.76 11.74
N TRP A 84 0.75 -11.40 10.72
CA TRP A 84 -0.06 -10.71 9.72
C TRP A 84 -1.25 -9.99 10.35
N GLN A 85 -1.91 -10.65 11.29
CA GLN A 85 -3.05 -10.11 11.99
C GLN A 85 -2.67 -8.93 12.89
N HIS A 86 -1.56 -9.03 13.61
CA HIS A 86 -1.05 -7.93 14.42
C HIS A 86 -0.73 -6.71 13.54
N TYR A 87 -0.07 -6.92 12.40
CA TYR A 87 0.17 -5.88 11.40
C TYR A 87 -1.15 -5.23 10.95
N CYS A 88 -2.13 -6.04 10.53
CA CYS A 88 -3.40 -5.54 10.01
C CYS A 88 -4.14 -4.66 11.03
N LEU A 89 -4.16 -5.07 12.31
CA LEU A 89 -4.80 -4.31 13.38
C LEU A 89 -4.13 -2.94 13.61
N ASN A 90 -2.80 -2.92 13.60
CA ASN A 90 -2.03 -1.68 13.78
C ASN A 90 -2.24 -0.74 12.59
N ASP A 91 -2.14 -1.25 11.37
CA ASP A 91 -2.38 -0.47 10.14
C ASP A 91 -3.82 0.06 10.10
N ALA A 92 -4.81 -0.78 10.40
CA ALA A 92 -6.21 -0.39 10.42
C ALA A 92 -6.51 0.71 11.46
N LYS A 93 -5.83 0.70 12.61
CA LYS A 93 -5.95 1.77 13.62
C LYS A 93 -5.45 3.12 13.11
N ILE A 94 -4.42 3.11 12.27
CA ILE A 94 -3.86 4.33 11.67
C ILE A 94 -4.79 4.82 10.57
N LEU A 95 -5.22 3.93 9.67
CA LEU A 95 -6.21 4.23 8.63
C LEU A 95 -7.52 4.75 9.23
N SER A 96 -7.97 4.20 10.35
CA SER A 96 -9.21 4.64 10.98
C SER A 96 -9.14 6.08 11.48
N LYS A 97 -7.99 6.49 12.04
CA LYS A 97 -7.76 7.89 12.43
C LYS A 97 -7.75 8.80 11.20
N GLN A 98 -7.00 8.43 10.16
CA GLN A 98 -6.88 9.21 8.93
C GLN A 98 -8.24 9.42 8.24
N HIS A 99 -9.03 8.35 8.15
CA HIS A 99 -10.31 8.35 7.44
C HIS A 99 -11.52 8.64 8.33
N ARG A 100 -11.28 8.89 9.62
CA ARG A 100 -12.31 9.10 10.66
C ARG A 100 -13.33 7.95 10.73
N PHE A 101 -12.84 6.73 10.54
CA PHE A 101 -13.64 5.53 10.74
C PHE A 101 -13.89 5.27 12.22
N SER A 102 -15.06 4.70 12.52
CA SER A 102 -15.34 4.13 13.82
C SER A 102 -14.41 2.95 14.07
N PHE A 103 -13.62 3.01 15.14
CA PHE A 103 -12.67 1.95 15.47
C PHE A 103 -12.46 1.89 16.99
N HIS A 104 -12.40 0.69 17.55
CA HIS A 104 -12.16 0.52 18.98
C HIS A 104 -10.69 0.82 19.30
N GLU A 105 -10.40 1.47 20.43
CA GLU A 105 -9.00 1.82 20.80
C GLU A 105 -8.10 0.59 20.98
N THR A 106 -8.71 -0.50 21.46
CA THR A 106 -8.11 -1.82 21.70
C THR A 106 -8.92 -2.89 20.95
N PRO A 107 -8.80 -2.98 19.62
CA PRO A 107 -9.57 -3.94 18.83
C PRO A 107 -9.17 -5.37 19.22
N GLU A 108 -10.16 -6.26 19.28
CA GLU A 108 -9.96 -7.69 19.49
C GLU A 108 -10.57 -8.45 18.32
N LEU A 109 -10.03 -9.63 18.10
CA LEU A 109 -10.49 -10.48 17.02
C LEU A 109 -11.84 -11.09 17.35
N PRO A 110 -12.77 -11.12 16.38
CA PRO A 110 -14.03 -11.81 16.60
C PRO A 110 -13.81 -13.29 16.90
N THR A 111 -14.53 -13.80 17.90
CA THR A 111 -14.48 -15.23 18.24
C THR A 111 -15.19 -16.06 17.18
N ALA A 112 -14.84 -17.34 17.06
CA ALA A 112 -15.50 -18.26 16.14
C ALA A 112 -17.04 -18.34 16.34
N GLU A 113 -17.50 -18.22 17.60
CA GLU A 113 -18.93 -18.15 17.90
C GLU A 113 -19.57 -16.87 17.36
N ALA A 114 -18.93 -15.71 17.58
CA ALA A 114 -19.42 -14.42 17.10
C ALA A 114 -19.48 -14.38 15.57
N LEU A 115 -18.46 -14.93 14.89
CA LEU A 115 -18.43 -15.03 13.43
C LEU A 115 -19.62 -15.85 12.89
N LYS A 116 -19.90 -17.00 13.51
CA LYS A 116 -21.06 -17.84 13.12
C LYS A 116 -22.39 -17.13 13.36
N GLN A 117 -22.51 -16.38 14.47
CA GLN A 117 -23.70 -15.59 14.77
C GLN A 117 -23.91 -14.49 13.72
N ALA A 118 -22.85 -13.74 13.40
CA ALA A 118 -22.86 -12.70 12.39
C ALA A 118 -23.24 -13.23 11.00
N GLU A 119 -22.63 -14.32 10.55
CA GLU A 119 -22.98 -14.96 9.28
C GLU A 119 -24.46 -15.37 9.25
N THR A 120 -24.97 -15.95 10.34
CA THR A 120 -26.39 -16.35 10.42
C THR A 120 -27.32 -15.14 10.32
N ILE A 121 -27.00 -14.02 10.99
CA ILE A 121 -27.76 -12.77 10.89
C ILE A 121 -27.81 -12.29 9.43
N LEU A 122 -26.65 -12.25 8.78
CA LEU A 122 -26.51 -11.75 7.41
C LEU A 122 -27.15 -12.69 6.38
N ARG A 123 -27.23 -14.00 6.63
CA ARG A 123 -27.94 -14.97 5.76
C ARG A 123 -29.45 -14.91 5.94
N ASN A 124 -29.94 -14.73 7.15
CA ASN A 124 -31.38 -14.84 7.44
C ASN A 124 -32.12 -13.50 7.27
N THR A 125 -31.43 -12.37 7.25
CA THR A 125 -32.06 -11.07 7.09
C THR A 125 -32.80 -10.94 5.74
N PRO A 126 -34.06 -10.42 5.73
CA PRO A 126 -34.80 -10.12 4.52
C PRO A 126 -34.47 -8.73 3.93
N LEU A 127 -33.65 -7.92 4.61
CA LEU A 127 -33.26 -6.59 4.14
C LEU A 127 -32.47 -6.68 2.83
N ARG A 128 -32.62 -5.66 1.97
CA ARG A 128 -31.97 -5.56 0.65
C ARG A 128 -31.46 -4.16 0.39
N GLY A 129 -30.58 -4.00 -0.61
CA GLY A 129 -30.03 -2.71 -1.00
C GLY A 129 -29.38 -1.99 0.18
N GLN A 130 -29.68 -0.70 0.33
CA GLN A 130 -29.07 0.14 1.37
C GLN A 130 -29.36 -0.34 2.80
N ASP A 131 -30.56 -0.85 3.08
CA ASP A 131 -30.91 -1.38 4.41
C ASP A 131 -30.06 -2.62 4.78
N PHE A 132 -29.72 -3.44 3.79
CA PHE A 132 -28.80 -4.56 4.00
C PHE A 132 -27.37 -4.06 4.30
N LEU A 133 -26.91 -3.01 3.61
CA LEU A 133 -25.58 -2.44 3.83
C LEU A 133 -25.45 -1.79 5.21
N TYR A 134 -26.49 -1.13 5.72
CA TYR A 134 -26.51 -0.64 7.10
C TYR A 134 -26.45 -1.78 8.11
N LEU A 135 -27.23 -2.85 7.91
CA LEU A 135 -27.15 -4.04 8.76
C LEU A 135 -25.76 -4.70 8.70
N LEU A 136 -25.14 -4.75 7.52
CA LEU A 136 -23.80 -5.28 7.33
C LEU A 136 -22.79 -4.48 8.15
N GLU A 137 -22.82 -3.16 8.04
CA GLU A 137 -21.99 -2.26 8.83
C GLU A 137 -22.20 -2.45 10.34
N ASP A 138 -23.47 -2.55 10.79
CA ASP A 138 -23.83 -2.77 12.18
C ASP A 138 -23.30 -4.11 12.72
N VAL A 139 -23.39 -5.19 11.93
CA VAL A 139 -22.85 -6.51 12.31
C VAL A 139 -21.34 -6.44 12.48
N PHE A 140 -20.63 -5.79 11.56
CA PHE A 140 -19.20 -5.57 11.71
C PHE A 140 -18.87 -4.67 12.93
N HIS A 141 -19.62 -3.59 13.15
CA HIS A 141 -19.47 -2.77 14.36
C HIS A 141 -19.62 -3.63 15.62
N MET A 142 -20.63 -4.50 15.66
CA MET A 142 -20.83 -5.37 16.82
C MET A 142 -19.66 -6.34 17.05
N LEU A 143 -19.09 -6.90 15.97
CA LEU A 143 -17.93 -7.78 16.02
C LEU A 143 -16.67 -7.07 16.53
N TRP A 144 -16.37 -5.88 15.99
CA TRP A 144 -15.10 -5.18 16.19
C TRP A 144 -15.10 -4.18 17.35
N GLN A 145 -16.27 -3.78 17.87
CA GLN A 145 -16.44 -2.87 19.01
C GLN A 145 -16.83 -3.61 20.31
N LYS A 146 -16.58 -4.92 20.39
CA LYS A 146 -16.88 -5.76 21.56
C LYS A 146 -18.35 -5.75 22.00
N GLN A 147 -19.30 -5.55 21.09
CA GLN A 147 -20.75 -5.46 21.42
C GLN A 147 -21.45 -6.82 21.37
N ASN A 148 -20.83 -7.84 21.99
CA ASN A 148 -21.29 -9.23 21.97
C ASN A 148 -22.73 -9.42 22.43
N GLY A 149 -23.21 -8.60 23.39
CA GLY A 149 -24.59 -8.65 23.87
C GLY A 149 -25.61 -8.32 22.77
N LYS A 150 -25.37 -7.25 22.00
CA LYS A 150 -26.25 -6.84 20.89
C LYS A 150 -26.25 -7.87 19.77
N LEU A 151 -25.07 -8.42 19.45
CA LEU A 151 -24.93 -9.47 18.44
C LEU A 151 -25.79 -10.71 18.79
N ARG A 152 -25.73 -11.17 20.04
CA ARG A 152 -26.52 -12.32 20.51
C ARG A 152 -28.01 -12.07 20.42
N THR A 153 -28.48 -10.87 20.79
CA THR A 153 -29.90 -10.49 20.67
C THR A 153 -30.36 -10.52 19.22
N LEU A 154 -29.58 -9.90 18.33
CA LEU A 154 -29.90 -9.86 16.90
C LEU A 154 -29.86 -11.27 16.27
N TYR A 155 -28.90 -12.10 16.66
CA TYR A 155 -28.82 -13.50 16.25
C TYR A 155 -30.06 -14.30 16.69
N ALA A 156 -30.52 -14.12 17.93
CA ALA A 156 -31.72 -14.79 18.41
C ALA A 156 -32.96 -14.37 17.61
N MET A 157 -33.08 -13.10 17.24
CA MET A 157 -34.16 -12.61 16.39
C MET A 157 -34.07 -13.20 14.98
N ALA A 158 -32.91 -13.12 14.33
CA ALA A 158 -32.68 -13.61 12.98
C ALA A 158 -32.88 -15.14 12.87
N SER A 159 -32.50 -15.91 13.89
CA SER A 159 -32.60 -17.37 13.90
C SER A 159 -34.01 -17.88 14.19
N ARG A 160 -34.80 -17.14 14.98
CA ARG A 160 -36.16 -17.56 15.37
C ARG A 160 -37.24 -17.11 14.38
N HIS A 161 -37.06 -15.96 13.76
CA HIS A 161 -38.10 -15.32 12.96
C HIS A 161 -37.87 -15.41 11.46
N HIS A 162 -36.66 -15.75 11.01
CA HIS A 162 -36.32 -15.79 9.60
C HIS A 162 -35.56 -17.06 9.21
N SER A 163 -35.85 -17.55 8.01
CA SER A 163 -35.07 -18.60 7.34
C SER A 163 -33.94 -17.98 6.51
N PRO A 164 -32.93 -18.77 6.10
CA PRO A 164 -31.94 -18.32 5.14
C PRO A 164 -32.61 -17.73 3.89
N GLN A 165 -32.19 -16.53 3.50
CA GLN A 165 -32.63 -15.87 2.26
C GLN A 165 -31.58 -16.07 1.17
N ASN A 166 -32.01 -16.12 -0.08
CA ASN A 166 -31.11 -16.28 -1.23
C ASN A 166 -31.33 -15.10 -2.18
N PHE A 167 -30.37 -14.17 -2.21
CA PHE A 167 -30.38 -13.01 -3.09
C PHE A 167 -29.12 -13.02 -3.97
N PRO A 168 -29.23 -12.72 -5.28
CA PRO A 168 -28.08 -12.75 -6.20
C PRO A 168 -26.99 -11.73 -5.85
N GLU A 169 -27.36 -10.64 -5.18
CA GLU A 169 -26.43 -9.60 -4.73
C GLU A 169 -25.71 -9.91 -3.41
N ARG A 170 -26.05 -11.02 -2.74
CA ARG A 170 -25.47 -11.41 -1.44
C ARG A 170 -24.99 -12.85 -1.51
N ILE A 171 -23.68 -13.01 -1.67
CA ILE A 171 -23.05 -14.29 -1.91
C ILE A 171 -22.20 -14.65 -0.69
N PHE A 172 -22.29 -15.91 -0.27
CA PHE A 172 -21.42 -16.46 0.75
C PHE A 172 -20.64 -17.63 0.15
N GLU A 173 -19.32 -17.57 0.21
CA GLU A 173 -18.46 -18.53 -0.48
C GLU A 173 -17.20 -18.89 0.32
N HIS A 174 -16.42 -19.84 -0.21
CA HIS A 174 -15.22 -20.36 0.44
C HIS A 174 -13.94 -19.97 -0.33
N SER A 175 -13.95 -18.83 -1.02
CA SER A 175 -12.78 -18.33 -1.75
C SER A 175 -11.74 -17.75 -0.78
N PRO A 176 -10.45 -18.09 -0.89
CA PRO A 176 -9.44 -17.49 -0.02
C PRO A 176 -9.32 -15.98 -0.30
N ILE A 177 -9.57 -15.17 0.73
CA ILE A 177 -9.42 -13.70 0.68
C ILE A 177 -8.33 -13.29 1.68
N LEU A 178 -7.32 -12.55 1.22
CA LEU A 178 -6.26 -12.02 2.09
C LEU A 178 -6.75 -10.78 2.85
N ALA A 179 -7.24 -9.79 2.11
CA ALA A 179 -7.79 -8.53 2.59
C ALA A 179 -8.95 -8.10 1.68
N SER A 180 -9.88 -7.28 2.19
CA SER A 180 -11.02 -6.80 1.42
C SER A 180 -10.66 -6.05 0.14
N TYR A 181 -11.38 -6.35 -0.93
CA TYR A 181 -11.22 -5.65 -2.21
C TYR A 181 -12.55 -5.50 -2.97
N PHE A 182 -12.66 -4.44 -3.76
CA PHE A 182 -13.69 -4.30 -4.77
C PHE A 182 -13.26 -4.93 -6.09
N GLN A 183 -14.21 -5.47 -6.84
CA GLN A 183 -14.00 -5.96 -8.19
C GLN A 183 -14.92 -5.23 -9.19
N PHE A 184 -14.32 -4.68 -10.23
CA PHE A 184 -15.04 -3.96 -11.29
C PHE A 184 -14.37 -4.16 -12.65
N GLY A 185 -15.13 -4.71 -13.60
CA GLY A 185 -14.68 -4.99 -14.98
C GLY A 185 -13.37 -5.77 -15.04
N GLY A 186 -13.30 -6.88 -14.29
CA GLY A 186 -12.13 -7.77 -14.24
C GLY A 186 -10.92 -7.22 -13.47
N ARG A 187 -11.06 -6.10 -12.75
CA ARG A 187 -9.97 -5.51 -11.94
C ARG A 187 -10.31 -5.52 -10.46
N GLN A 188 -9.29 -5.74 -9.64
CA GLN A 188 -9.37 -5.65 -8.19
C GLN A 188 -8.83 -4.30 -7.68
N TYR A 189 -9.49 -3.74 -6.69
CA TYR A 189 -9.16 -2.49 -6.00
C TYR A 189 -9.17 -2.78 -4.50
N GLN A 190 -8.03 -2.62 -3.82
CA GLN A 190 -7.98 -2.81 -2.36
C GLN A 190 -8.95 -1.85 -1.68
N ALA A 191 -9.79 -2.36 -0.78
CA ALA A 191 -11.04 -1.67 -0.44
C ALA A 191 -10.83 -0.27 0.13
N VAL A 192 -9.94 -0.11 1.11
CA VAL A 192 -9.65 1.21 1.70
C VAL A 192 -8.68 2.00 0.81
N ASP A 193 -7.55 1.39 0.42
CA ASP A 193 -6.45 2.08 -0.27
C ASP A 193 -6.80 2.54 -1.70
N ASP A 194 -7.64 1.80 -2.42
CA ASP A 194 -7.98 2.06 -3.81
C ASP A 194 -9.38 2.64 -4.01
N LEU A 195 -10.14 2.94 -2.94
CA LEU A 195 -11.51 3.46 -3.08
C LEU A 195 -11.55 4.74 -3.93
N LEU A 196 -10.61 5.65 -3.72
CA LEU A 196 -10.51 6.87 -4.51
C LEU A 196 -10.21 6.57 -6.00
N ARG A 197 -9.41 5.53 -6.26
CA ARG A 197 -9.08 5.09 -7.63
C ARG A 197 -10.30 4.50 -8.31
N LEU A 198 -11.04 3.65 -7.60
CA LEU A 198 -12.30 3.07 -8.06
C LEU A 198 -13.32 4.17 -8.37
N THR A 199 -13.56 5.08 -7.43
CA THR A 199 -14.57 6.14 -7.59
C THR A 199 -14.24 7.13 -8.70
N ARG A 200 -12.96 7.50 -8.88
CA ARG A 200 -12.49 8.26 -10.05
C ARG A 200 -12.76 7.51 -11.36
N ARG A 201 -12.59 6.18 -11.39
CA ARG A 201 -12.89 5.35 -12.56
C ARG A 201 -14.39 5.34 -12.86
N LEU A 202 -15.22 5.09 -11.85
CA LEU A 202 -16.67 5.09 -11.97
C LEU A 202 -17.17 6.46 -12.47
N LYS A 203 -16.64 7.56 -11.91
CA LYS A 203 -16.93 8.93 -12.36
C LYS A 203 -16.56 9.15 -13.83
N GLN A 204 -15.40 8.69 -14.28
CA GLN A 204 -14.96 8.80 -15.69
C GLN A 204 -15.90 8.08 -16.66
N GLN A 205 -16.52 6.98 -16.22
CA GLN A 205 -17.49 6.22 -17.01
C GLN A 205 -18.94 6.68 -16.78
N ARG A 206 -19.17 7.76 -16.03
CA ARG A 206 -20.49 8.30 -15.66
C ARG A 206 -21.37 7.29 -14.90
N LEU A 207 -20.75 6.44 -14.10
CA LEU A 207 -21.40 5.42 -13.27
C LEU A 207 -21.65 5.89 -11.82
N LEU A 208 -21.51 7.20 -11.57
CA LEU A 208 -21.86 7.84 -10.31
C LEU A 208 -22.89 8.94 -10.56
N THR A 209 -23.91 9.00 -9.72
CA THR A 209 -24.96 10.03 -9.71
C THR A 209 -24.60 11.25 -8.87
N GLY A 210 -23.67 11.08 -7.92
CA GLY A 210 -23.20 12.12 -7.00
C GLY A 210 -21.67 12.23 -6.97
N ASN A 211 -21.18 13.24 -6.25
CA ASN A 211 -19.75 13.34 -5.98
C ASN A 211 -19.38 12.40 -4.82
N PRO A 212 -18.33 11.58 -4.98
CA PRO A 212 -17.82 10.74 -3.91
C PRO A 212 -17.09 11.61 -2.88
N ILE A 213 -17.80 12.12 -1.88
CA ILE A 213 -17.21 12.82 -0.73
C ILE A 213 -16.94 11.78 0.34
N PHE A 214 -15.89 11.00 0.13
CA PHE A 214 -15.35 10.14 1.18
C PHE A 214 -14.40 10.97 2.04
N LEU A 215 -14.42 10.79 3.36
CA LEU A 215 -13.44 11.37 4.29
C LEU A 215 -12.08 10.67 4.11
N ILE A 216 -11.54 10.73 2.91
CA ILE A 216 -10.19 10.31 2.61
C ILE A 216 -9.36 11.58 2.77
N ASN A 217 -8.74 11.78 3.94
CA ASN A 217 -7.64 12.74 4.08
C ASN A 217 -6.51 12.26 3.17
N HIS A 218 -6.67 12.53 1.88
CA HIS A 218 -5.65 12.31 0.90
C HIS A 218 -4.64 13.42 1.15
N ILE A 219 -3.53 13.09 1.77
CA ILE A 219 -2.34 13.91 1.69
C ILE A 219 -2.00 13.93 0.20
N GLU A 220 -2.36 15.02 -0.48
CA GLU A 220 -1.92 15.21 -1.86
C GLU A 220 -0.39 15.17 -1.84
N TRP A 221 0.17 14.39 -2.76
CA TRP A 221 1.61 14.29 -2.87
C TRP A 221 2.14 15.72 -3.07
N ARG A 222 3.10 16.14 -2.23
CA ARG A 222 3.66 17.51 -2.15
C ARG A 222 2.81 18.58 -1.44
N GLU A 223 1.67 18.24 -0.87
CA GLU A 223 1.02 19.11 0.12
C GLU A 223 1.47 18.68 1.51
N HIS A 224 2.33 19.49 2.12
CA HIS A 224 2.83 19.22 3.47
C HIS A 224 1.73 19.43 4.50
N LEU A 225 1.51 18.42 5.36
CA LEU A 225 0.55 18.54 6.46
C LEU A 225 0.95 19.63 7.46
N ILE A 226 2.25 19.76 7.71
CA ILE A 226 2.82 20.75 8.62
C ILE A 226 3.44 21.84 7.76
N SER A 227 2.84 23.03 7.81
CA SER A 227 3.31 24.20 7.06
C SER A 227 3.52 25.44 7.94
N ASP A 228 3.10 25.37 9.20
CA ASP A 228 3.41 26.42 10.17
C ASP A 228 4.90 26.39 10.52
N ALA A 229 5.52 27.56 10.57
CA ALA A 229 6.96 27.67 10.77
C ALA A 229 7.40 27.28 12.18
N GLU A 230 6.56 27.46 13.20
CA GLU A 230 6.85 27.07 14.58
C GLU A 230 6.82 25.54 14.70
N GLU A 231 5.73 24.90 14.27
CA GLU A 231 5.57 23.44 14.23
C GLU A 231 6.70 22.78 13.40
N LEU A 232 7.06 23.37 12.25
CA LEU A 232 8.13 22.85 11.41
C LEU A 232 9.49 22.93 12.11
N ASN A 233 9.83 24.07 12.74
CA ASN A 233 11.08 24.20 13.48
C ASN A 233 11.14 23.21 14.65
N GLU A 234 10.01 22.95 15.31
CA GLU A 234 9.93 21.95 16.36
C GLU A 234 10.27 20.56 15.85
N ILE A 235 9.63 20.11 14.75
CA ILE A 235 9.96 18.81 14.14
C ILE A 235 11.42 18.74 13.69
N GLN A 236 11.91 19.78 13.02
CA GLN A 236 13.30 19.82 12.55
C GLN A 236 14.30 19.73 13.71
N SER A 237 13.96 20.29 14.88
CA SER A 237 14.78 20.23 16.10
C SER A 237 14.75 18.88 16.82
N MET A 238 13.82 17.99 16.46
CA MET A 238 13.75 16.63 17.00
C MET A 238 14.70 15.66 16.26
N ASP A 239 15.43 16.14 15.24
CA ASP A 239 16.39 15.37 14.44
C ASP A 239 15.80 14.02 13.96
N PRO A 240 14.71 14.02 13.16
CA PRO A 240 14.06 12.79 12.74
C PRO A 240 14.99 11.92 11.87
N GLU A 241 15.03 10.63 12.14
CA GLU A 241 15.79 9.65 11.36
C GLU A 241 14.85 8.71 10.62
N LEU A 242 15.17 8.39 9.36
CA LEU A 242 14.39 7.47 8.55
C LEU A 242 15.29 6.41 7.90
N ASP A 243 15.09 5.17 8.30
CA ASP A 243 15.76 4.01 7.73
C ASP A 243 14.91 3.39 6.61
N LEU A 244 15.52 3.19 5.44
CA LEU A 244 14.87 2.58 4.28
C LEU A 244 15.52 1.25 3.93
N TYR A 245 14.77 0.16 4.08
CA TYR A 245 15.15 -1.17 3.61
C TYR A 245 14.56 -1.40 2.22
N ILE A 246 15.45 -1.50 1.23
CA ILE A 246 15.06 -1.45 -0.18
C ILE A 246 15.56 -2.64 -0.99
N ALA A 247 14.68 -3.19 -1.84
CA ALA A 247 15.06 -4.13 -2.87
C ALA A 247 15.51 -3.33 -4.11
N LEU A 248 16.74 -3.56 -4.57
CA LEU A 248 17.33 -2.77 -5.66
C LEU A 248 16.64 -3.02 -7.01
N GLU A 249 16.08 -4.21 -7.18
CA GLU A 249 15.29 -4.63 -8.34
C GLU A 249 13.83 -4.18 -8.32
N ASP A 250 13.39 -3.49 -7.26
CA ASP A 250 12.02 -3.00 -7.10
C ASP A 250 11.88 -1.53 -7.55
N PRO A 251 11.05 -1.23 -8.57
CA PRO A 251 10.82 0.15 -8.98
C PRO A 251 10.15 0.99 -7.89
N ILE A 252 9.40 0.38 -6.96
CA ILE A 252 8.77 1.11 -5.85
C ILE A 252 9.82 1.62 -4.86
N SER A 253 10.88 0.85 -4.62
CA SER A 253 12.02 1.30 -3.80
C SER A 253 12.68 2.55 -4.38
N TRP A 254 12.90 2.59 -5.70
CA TRP A 254 13.41 3.80 -6.38
C TRP A 254 12.45 4.98 -6.25
N LEU A 255 11.17 4.79 -6.62
CA LEU A 255 10.18 5.87 -6.59
C LEU A 255 10.00 6.46 -5.19
N LEU A 256 10.07 5.60 -4.16
CA LEU A 256 9.97 6.01 -2.77
C LEU A 256 11.21 6.78 -2.30
N LEU A 257 12.42 6.25 -2.51
CA LEU A 257 13.65 6.92 -2.12
C LEU A 257 13.75 8.29 -2.77
N ALA A 258 13.50 8.37 -4.08
CA ALA A 258 13.56 9.63 -4.81
C ALA A 258 12.53 10.63 -4.28
N TYR A 259 11.28 10.23 -4.08
CA TYR A 259 10.24 11.11 -3.52
C TYR A 259 10.63 11.64 -2.13
N ILE A 260 11.04 10.75 -1.23
CA ILE A 260 11.40 11.15 0.14
C ILE A 260 12.60 12.10 0.12
N LYS A 261 13.65 11.77 -0.65
CA LYS A 261 14.85 12.60 -0.75
C LYS A 261 14.57 13.97 -1.36
N GLU A 262 13.76 14.03 -2.42
CA GLU A 262 13.50 15.26 -3.19
C GLU A 262 12.48 16.18 -2.51
N GLU A 263 11.52 15.62 -1.78
CA GLU A 263 10.37 16.40 -1.27
C GLU A 263 10.29 16.48 0.26
N LEU A 264 10.72 15.44 1.00
CA LEU A 264 10.49 15.36 2.45
C LEU A 264 11.75 15.59 3.29
N ALA A 265 12.88 15.04 2.87
CA ALA A 265 14.08 14.98 3.69
C ALA A 265 14.60 16.37 4.05
N ASP A 266 14.78 17.25 3.04
CA ASP A 266 15.24 18.61 3.28
C ASP A 266 14.18 19.46 3.99
N PHE A 267 12.89 19.25 3.68
CA PHE A 267 11.80 20.04 4.27
C PHE A 267 11.67 19.79 5.78
N TYR A 268 11.73 18.53 6.21
CA TYR A 268 11.59 18.13 7.62
C TYR A 268 12.91 17.89 8.35
N ASN A 269 14.05 18.16 7.70
CA ASN A 269 15.40 17.84 8.21
C ASN A 269 15.55 16.36 8.62
N ILE A 270 15.06 15.44 7.78
CA ILE A 270 15.12 14.00 8.03
C ILE A 270 16.50 13.47 7.66
N GLN A 271 17.17 12.85 8.63
CA GLN A 271 18.37 12.07 8.39
C GLN A 271 18.00 10.72 7.77
N LEU A 272 18.30 10.56 6.47
CA LEU A 272 18.02 9.31 5.75
C LEU A 272 19.16 8.29 5.94
N ASN A 273 18.80 7.04 6.17
CA ASN A 273 19.68 5.88 6.09
C ASN A 273 19.11 4.86 5.10
N VAL A 274 19.95 4.22 4.30
CA VAL A 274 19.50 3.22 3.33
C VAL A 274 20.23 1.89 3.53
N TYR A 275 19.44 0.83 3.56
CA TYR A 275 19.86 -0.55 3.76
C TYR A 275 19.45 -1.36 2.51
N PRO A 276 20.35 -1.51 1.53
CA PRO A 276 20.07 -2.36 0.37
C PRO A 276 19.92 -3.81 0.81
N LEU A 277 18.88 -4.48 0.33
CA LEU A 277 18.63 -5.89 0.60
C LEU A 277 19.31 -6.80 -0.43
N SER A 278 19.49 -8.06 -0.08
CA SER A 278 19.82 -9.09 -1.07
C SER A 278 18.71 -9.19 -2.12
N TYR A 279 18.98 -9.83 -3.25
CA TYR A 279 17.97 -10.03 -4.29
C TYR A 279 16.75 -10.79 -3.75
N GLN A 280 15.57 -10.19 -3.84
CA GLN A 280 14.33 -10.68 -3.22
C GLN A 280 13.45 -11.49 -4.19
N GLY A 281 13.93 -11.78 -5.40
CA GLY A 281 13.15 -12.54 -6.39
C GLY A 281 11.88 -11.82 -6.86
N ARG A 282 11.81 -10.49 -6.68
CA ARG A 282 10.66 -9.69 -7.09
C ARG A 282 10.72 -9.46 -8.60
N ASP A 283 10.31 -10.46 -9.38
CA ASP A 283 10.34 -10.42 -10.84
C ASP A 283 9.05 -9.89 -11.49
N TRP A 284 7.95 -9.93 -10.73
CA TRP A 284 6.61 -9.60 -11.22
C TRP A 284 6.08 -8.34 -10.53
N PHE A 285 5.89 -7.29 -11.32
CA PHE A 285 5.38 -6.00 -10.84
C PHE A 285 4.10 -5.57 -11.55
N ASP A 286 3.21 -4.90 -10.82
CA ASP A 286 2.18 -4.08 -11.45
C ASP A 286 2.83 -2.82 -12.05
N TRP A 287 3.32 -2.94 -13.28
CA TRP A 287 3.87 -1.81 -14.04
C TRP A 287 2.87 -0.67 -14.21
N SER A 288 1.57 -0.97 -14.17
CA SER A 288 0.54 0.06 -14.21
C SER A 288 0.50 0.86 -12.91
N LEU A 289 0.81 0.24 -11.77
CA LEU A 289 0.98 0.91 -10.48
C LEU A 289 2.24 1.78 -10.52
N ALA A 290 3.41 1.22 -10.86
CA ALA A 290 4.66 1.99 -10.95
C ALA A 290 4.51 3.23 -11.86
N THR A 291 3.87 3.06 -13.02
CA THR A 291 3.58 4.19 -13.94
C THR A 291 2.67 5.25 -13.33
N ARG A 292 1.66 4.84 -12.55
CA ARG A 292 0.76 5.80 -11.88
C ARG A 292 1.51 6.56 -10.78
N LEU A 293 2.31 5.85 -10.00
CA LEU A 293 3.07 6.41 -8.89
C LEU A 293 4.10 7.41 -9.39
N SER A 294 4.89 7.05 -10.40
CA SER A 294 5.81 7.96 -11.10
C SER A 294 5.14 9.26 -11.56
N LYS A 295 3.89 9.21 -12.04
CA LYS A 295 3.17 10.42 -12.44
C LYS A 295 2.66 11.26 -11.26
N ARG A 296 2.42 10.64 -10.11
CA ARG A 296 1.94 11.33 -8.89
C ARG A 296 3.10 11.97 -8.14
N THR A 297 4.23 11.28 -8.05
CA THR A 297 5.44 11.78 -7.39
C THR A 297 6.31 12.62 -8.33
N GLU A 298 5.98 12.66 -9.62
CA GLU A 298 6.80 13.24 -10.70
C GLU A 298 8.22 12.64 -10.85
N VAL A 299 8.53 11.59 -10.11
CA VAL A 299 9.77 10.83 -10.24
C VAL A 299 9.72 9.99 -11.51
N LYS A 300 10.71 10.16 -12.38
CA LYS A 300 10.83 9.34 -13.60
C LYS A 300 11.33 7.94 -13.25
N PHE A 301 10.90 6.94 -14.01
CA PHE A 301 11.41 5.56 -13.91
C PHE A 301 11.51 4.87 -15.28
N THR A 302 11.63 5.65 -16.37
CA THR A 302 11.83 5.12 -17.72
C THR A 302 12.72 6.07 -18.55
N PRO A 303 13.55 5.55 -19.48
CA PRO A 303 13.81 4.14 -19.75
C PRO A 303 14.59 3.46 -18.60
N PHE A 304 14.36 2.18 -18.38
CA PHE A 304 15.03 1.40 -17.33
C PHE A 304 15.62 0.10 -17.88
N CYS A 305 16.61 -0.42 -17.16
CA CYS A 305 17.06 -1.80 -17.28
C CYS A 305 16.91 -2.43 -15.89
N ARG A 306 15.90 -3.28 -15.71
CA ARG A 306 15.59 -3.82 -14.39
C ARG A 306 16.79 -4.62 -13.85
N PRO A 307 17.25 -4.40 -12.61
CA PRO A 307 18.28 -5.21 -11.99
C PRO A 307 17.85 -6.67 -11.87
N THR A 308 18.70 -7.58 -12.30
CA THR A 308 18.60 -9.00 -12.00
C THR A 308 19.43 -9.32 -10.76
N GLU A 309 19.34 -10.56 -10.26
CA GLU A 309 20.23 -11.07 -9.21
C GLU A 309 21.72 -10.76 -9.47
N GLN A 310 22.18 -10.93 -10.72
CA GLN A 310 23.56 -10.63 -11.14
C GLN A 310 23.94 -9.15 -11.07
N ALA A 311 22.97 -8.23 -11.02
CA ALA A 311 23.20 -6.79 -10.97
C ALA A 311 23.15 -6.25 -9.52
N VAL A 312 22.42 -6.91 -8.61
CA VAL A 312 22.29 -6.48 -7.20
C VAL A 312 23.65 -6.43 -6.50
N MET A 313 24.47 -7.47 -6.63
CA MET A 313 25.79 -7.50 -5.98
C MET A 313 26.72 -6.38 -6.49
N PRO A 314 26.88 -6.14 -7.81
CA PRO A 314 27.59 -4.97 -8.32
C PRO A 314 27.04 -3.63 -7.81
N MET A 315 25.71 -3.47 -7.71
CA MET A 315 25.09 -2.26 -7.17
C MET A 315 25.47 -2.04 -5.70
N ALA A 316 25.34 -3.07 -4.87
CA ALA A 316 25.73 -3.04 -3.48
C ALA A 316 27.23 -2.76 -3.30
N GLN A 317 28.08 -3.34 -4.16
CA GLN A 317 29.51 -3.07 -4.15
C GLN A 317 29.83 -1.60 -4.39
N LEU A 318 29.17 -0.95 -5.37
CA LEU A 318 29.34 0.49 -5.61
C LEU A 318 28.87 1.32 -4.41
N PHE A 319 27.73 0.96 -3.82
CA PHE A 319 27.18 1.64 -2.66
C PHE A 319 28.13 1.57 -1.44
N TYR A 320 28.59 0.38 -1.06
CA TYR A 320 29.48 0.21 0.09
C TYR A 320 30.92 0.68 -0.14
N SER A 321 31.30 0.93 -1.40
CA SER A 321 32.57 1.58 -1.73
C SER A 321 32.53 3.11 -1.55
N CYS A 322 31.35 3.69 -1.28
CA CYS A 322 31.22 5.10 -0.95
C CYS A 322 31.34 5.33 0.57
N PRO A 323 31.96 6.45 1.01
CA PRO A 323 31.95 6.88 2.41
C PRO A 323 30.52 7.01 2.94
N GLU A 324 30.33 6.78 4.24
CA GLU A 324 29.01 6.73 4.88
C GLU A 324 28.20 8.00 4.65
N GLU A 325 28.84 9.17 4.72
CA GLU A 325 28.20 10.48 4.53
C GLU A 325 27.69 10.70 3.10
N ARG A 326 28.16 9.90 2.13
CA ARG A 326 27.77 9.97 0.71
C ARG A 326 26.87 8.83 0.28
N ARG A 327 26.57 7.87 1.15
CA ARG A 327 25.85 6.64 0.78
C ARG A 327 24.44 6.90 0.25
N ILE A 328 23.71 7.86 0.83
CA ILE A 328 22.38 8.24 0.36
C ILE A 328 22.42 8.78 -1.07
N GLU A 329 23.34 9.71 -1.32
CA GLU A 329 23.53 10.30 -2.65
C GLU A 329 24.01 9.23 -3.66
N ALA A 330 24.92 8.35 -3.23
CA ALA A 330 25.39 7.24 -4.07
C ALA A 330 24.26 6.28 -4.45
N MET A 331 23.42 5.87 -3.49
CA MET A 331 22.28 5.00 -3.77
C MET A 331 21.27 5.67 -4.69
N TYR A 332 20.97 6.95 -4.45
CA TYR A 332 20.09 7.75 -5.32
C TYR A 332 20.62 7.73 -6.76
N GLN A 333 21.90 8.03 -6.98
CA GLN A 333 22.49 8.04 -8.33
C GLN A 333 22.56 6.65 -8.98
N ILE A 334 22.82 5.60 -8.21
CA ILE A 334 22.81 4.20 -8.68
C ILE A 334 21.42 3.82 -9.17
N LEU A 335 20.39 4.05 -8.35
CA LEU A 335 19.01 3.72 -8.71
C LEU A 335 18.51 4.61 -9.86
N GLU A 336 18.86 5.90 -9.88
CA GLU A 336 18.55 6.78 -11.00
C GLU A 336 19.16 6.24 -12.30
N ALA A 337 20.42 5.78 -12.28
CA ALA A 337 21.09 5.22 -13.45
C ALA A 337 20.34 4.02 -14.03
N VAL A 338 19.92 3.12 -13.15
CA VAL A 338 19.22 1.88 -13.50
C VAL A 338 17.80 2.18 -13.98
N TRP A 339 17.04 2.95 -13.20
CA TRP A 339 15.62 3.14 -13.37
C TRP A 339 15.26 4.28 -14.29
N THR A 340 16.16 5.21 -14.60
CA THR A 340 15.84 6.34 -15.50
C THR A 340 16.77 6.46 -16.70
N ARG A 341 17.99 5.93 -16.60
CA ARG A 341 19.00 5.98 -17.68
C ARG A 341 19.23 4.62 -18.34
N GLY A 342 18.63 3.56 -17.82
CA GLY A 342 18.69 2.22 -18.39
C GLY A 342 20.04 1.51 -18.24
N TYR A 343 20.80 1.82 -17.19
CA TYR A 343 22.08 1.15 -16.93
C TYR A 343 21.81 -0.27 -16.45
N ASP A 344 22.49 -1.22 -17.09
CA ASP A 344 22.66 -2.59 -16.60
C ASP A 344 23.98 -2.68 -15.84
N LEU A 345 23.93 -2.71 -14.51
CA LEU A 345 25.14 -2.72 -13.68
C LEU A 345 25.81 -4.10 -13.56
N SER A 346 25.22 -5.15 -14.15
CA SER A 346 25.95 -6.41 -14.41
C SER A 346 26.89 -6.28 -15.63
N TYR A 347 26.63 -5.31 -16.52
CA TYR A 347 27.47 -5.04 -17.67
C TYR A 347 28.66 -4.14 -17.30
N ALA A 348 29.88 -4.66 -17.51
CA ALA A 348 31.13 -4.03 -17.08
C ALA A 348 31.32 -2.57 -17.53
N ALA A 349 30.83 -2.17 -18.72
CA ALA A 349 30.98 -0.79 -19.18
C ALA A 349 30.09 0.18 -18.41
N HIS A 350 28.85 -0.22 -18.08
CA HIS A 350 27.96 0.59 -17.25
C HIS A 350 28.45 0.63 -15.81
N PHE A 351 28.93 -0.50 -15.27
CA PHE A 351 29.53 -0.55 -13.93
C PHE A 351 30.69 0.43 -13.79
N LYS A 352 31.68 0.37 -14.71
CA LYS A 352 32.84 1.29 -14.69
C LYS A 352 32.43 2.75 -14.83
N ARG A 353 31.41 3.02 -15.65
CA ARG A 353 30.87 4.38 -15.80
C ARG A 353 30.24 4.86 -14.51
N MET A 354 29.43 4.02 -13.85
CA MET A 354 28.82 4.36 -12.56
C MET A 354 29.90 4.56 -11.47
N GLN A 355 30.93 3.71 -11.44
CA GLN A 355 32.07 3.86 -10.55
C GLN A 355 32.76 5.23 -10.71
N GLN A 356 32.93 5.69 -11.95
CA GLN A 356 33.48 7.01 -12.25
C GLN A 356 32.54 8.15 -11.84
N GLU A 357 31.23 8.02 -12.13
CA GLU A 357 30.21 9.00 -11.74
C GLU A 357 30.16 9.18 -10.20
N LEU A 358 30.33 8.09 -9.44
CA LEU A 358 30.41 8.10 -7.97
C LEU A 358 31.78 8.54 -7.42
N ASN A 359 32.78 8.78 -8.28
CA ASN A 359 34.16 9.10 -7.90
C ASN A 359 34.83 8.02 -7.03
N ILE A 360 34.53 6.74 -7.27
CA ILE A 360 35.12 5.62 -6.54
C ILE A 360 36.45 5.22 -7.19
N THR A 361 37.56 5.48 -6.50
CA THR A 361 38.89 5.08 -6.96
C THR A 361 39.16 3.59 -6.75
N GLU A 362 38.75 3.06 -5.61
CA GLU A 362 38.95 1.67 -5.22
C GLU A 362 37.65 1.11 -4.65
N LEU A 363 37.35 -0.14 -5.00
CA LEU A 363 36.19 -0.84 -4.45
C LEU A 363 36.49 -1.29 -3.02
N THR A 364 35.46 -1.32 -2.17
CA THR A 364 35.60 -1.81 -0.80
C THR A 364 36.08 -3.28 -0.77
N GLN A 365 36.92 -3.59 0.21
CA GLN A 365 37.35 -4.96 0.52
C GLN A 365 36.45 -5.63 1.57
N GLU A 366 35.46 -4.90 2.09
CA GLU A 366 34.47 -5.47 3.01
C GLU A 366 33.64 -6.57 2.34
N ASP A 367 33.16 -7.50 3.16
CA ASP A 367 32.24 -8.54 2.71
C ASP A 367 30.84 -7.94 2.50
N VAL A 368 30.60 -7.45 1.29
CA VAL A 368 29.31 -6.87 0.89
C VAL A 368 28.18 -7.89 0.98
N LEU A 369 28.43 -9.18 0.74
CA LEU A 369 27.39 -10.20 0.83
C LEU A 369 26.93 -10.36 2.28
N ALA A 370 27.87 -10.40 3.23
CA ALA A 370 27.54 -10.42 4.66
C ALA A 370 26.73 -9.17 5.06
N LYS A 371 27.10 -7.98 4.55
CA LYS A 371 26.33 -6.74 4.82
C LYS A 371 24.89 -6.82 4.30
N LEU A 372 24.66 -7.39 3.13
CA LEU A 372 23.30 -7.56 2.60
C LEU A 372 22.49 -8.56 3.45
N GLN A 373 23.11 -9.65 3.90
CA GLN A 373 22.48 -10.63 4.79
C GLN A 373 22.14 -10.04 6.17
N ASP A 374 22.99 -9.17 6.71
CA ASP A 374 22.71 -8.42 7.93
C ASP A 374 21.49 -7.51 7.72
N ASN A 375 21.42 -6.80 6.59
CA ASN A 375 20.28 -5.94 6.26
C ASN A 375 18.98 -6.76 6.08
N ASP A 376 19.05 -7.93 5.45
CA ASP A 376 17.90 -8.84 5.29
C ASP A 376 17.37 -9.23 6.67
N THR A 377 18.25 -9.66 7.58
CA THR A 377 17.88 -10.02 8.95
C THR A 377 17.23 -8.86 9.69
N LEU A 378 17.82 -7.65 9.59
CA LEU A 378 17.26 -6.44 10.20
C LEU A 378 15.87 -6.10 9.63
N CYS A 379 15.68 -6.26 8.32
CA CYS A 379 14.40 -6.02 7.65
C CYS A 379 13.34 -7.05 8.05
N GLU A 380 13.71 -8.34 8.16
CA GLU A 380 12.81 -9.41 8.61
C GLU A 380 12.31 -9.16 10.03
N MET A 381 13.19 -8.68 10.93
CA MET A 381 12.82 -8.31 12.30
C MET A 381 11.79 -7.17 12.39
N LYS A 382 11.57 -6.41 11.30
CA LYS A 382 10.54 -5.37 11.24
C LYS A 382 9.13 -5.93 11.01
N SER A 383 9.00 -7.23 10.69
CA SER A 383 7.74 -7.96 10.52
C SER A 383 6.73 -7.25 9.61
N GLN A 384 7.21 -6.76 8.46
CA GLN A 384 6.37 -6.05 7.48
C GLN A 384 5.96 -6.96 6.31
N PRO A 385 4.74 -6.82 5.77
CA PRO A 385 4.19 -7.73 4.77
C PRO A 385 4.68 -7.48 3.34
N ASN A 386 5.43 -6.40 3.11
CA ASN A 386 5.91 -6.03 1.79
C ASN A 386 7.08 -5.05 1.88
N LEU A 387 7.90 -4.97 0.83
CA LEU A 387 8.96 -3.97 0.67
C LEU A 387 8.47 -2.81 -0.23
N PRO A 388 9.13 -1.63 -0.17
CA PRO A 388 10.16 -1.23 0.80
C PRO A 388 9.61 -1.08 2.22
N VAL A 389 10.47 -1.29 3.22
CA VAL A 389 10.17 -1.08 4.64
C VAL A 389 10.85 0.19 5.11
N LEU A 390 10.12 0.97 5.90
CA LEU A 390 10.58 2.21 6.49
C LEU A 390 10.48 2.12 8.01
N GLU A 391 11.49 2.63 8.70
CA GLU A 391 11.44 2.88 10.14
C GLU A 391 11.76 4.35 10.41
N LEU A 392 10.77 5.10 10.91
CA LEU A 392 10.91 6.48 11.32
C LEU A 392 11.18 6.53 12.83
N ARG A 393 12.28 7.16 13.23
CA ARG A 393 12.58 7.46 14.63
C ARG A 393 12.48 8.97 14.87
N ILE A 394 11.70 9.34 15.87
CA ILE A 394 11.52 10.74 16.29
C ILE A 394 11.12 10.76 17.76
N ASP A 395 11.66 11.70 18.53
CA ASP A 395 11.34 11.91 19.95
C ASP A 395 11.44 10.62 20.80
N GLY A 396 12.47 9.81 20.54
CA GLY A 396 12.70 8.54 21.25
C GLY A 396 11.71 7.41 20.93
N GLN A 397 10.80 7.62 19.98
CA GLN A 397 9.83 6.63 19.51
C GLN A 397 10.24 6.08 18.14
N SER A 398 9.86 4.82 17.84
CA SER A 398 10.10 4.18 16.55
C SER A 398 8.79 3.73 15.91
N TYR A 399 8.65 4.01 14.61
CA TYR A 399 7.47 3.75 13.82
C TYR A 399 7.84 3.00 12.55
N THR A 400 7.38 1.75 12.43
CA THR A 400 7.64 0.90 11.27
C THR A 400 6.42 0.83 10.37
N PHE A 401 6.61 1.06 9.08
CA PHE A 401 5.58 0.95 8.05
C PHE A 401 6.21 0.56 6.72
N ASN A 402 5.39 0.26 5.72
CA ASN A 402 5.89 -0.25 4.45
C ASN A 402 5.07 0.25 3.27
N SER A 403 5.66 0.13 2.08
CA SER A 403 5.06 0.54 0.81
C SER A 403 4.86 2.06 0.68
N LEU A 404 4.79 2.47 -0.59
CA LEU A 404 4.52 3.86 -0.95
C LEU A 404 3.08 4.30 -0.58
N TYR A 405 2.15 3.35 -0.36
CA TYR A 405 0.81 3.65 0.17
C TYR A 405 0.79 4.13 1.61
N ARG A 406 1.92 4.11 2.31
CA ARG A 406 2.05 4.55 3.70
C ARG A 406 3.13 5.62 3.89
N VAL A 407 3.77 6.13 2.83
CA VAL A 407 4.79 7.19 2.99
C VAL A 407 4.23 8.46 3.64
N TRP A 408 2.95 8.74 3.41
CA TRP A 408 2.22 9.84 4.05
C TRP A 408 2.15 9.71 5.58
N MET A 409 2.41 8.50 6.13
CA MET A 409 2.50 8.29 7.56
C MET A 409 3.63 9.10 8.19
N ILE A 410 4.70 9.44 7.45
CA ILE A 410 5.79 10.27 7.97
C ILE A 410 5.24 11.57 8.55
N GLU A 411 4.47 12.30 7.75
CA GLU A 411 3.91 13.60 8.15
C GLU A 411 2.78 13.45 9.17
N SER A 412 2.02 12.35 9.11
CA SER A 412 1.00 12.07 10.13
C SER A 412 1.60 11.73 11.49
N ILE A 413 2.74 11.04 11.52
CA ILE A 413 3.49 10.76 12.75
C ILE A 413 4.03 12.06 13.33
N PHE A 414 4.64 12.93 12.51
CA PHE A 414 5.09 14.25 12.96
C PHE A 414 3.95 15.06 13.58
N SER A 415 2.80 15.13 12.92
CA SER A 415 1.63 15.84 13.45
C SER A 415 1.14 15.25 14.78
N ASN A 416 1.11 13.92 14.93
CA ASN A 416 0.73 13.29 16.19
C ASN A 416 1.74 13.55 17.31
N VAL A 417 3.05 13.52 17.02
CA VAL A 417 4.10 13.78 18.01
C VAL A 417 4.01 15.23 18.51
N LEU A 418 3.79 16.20 17.62
CA LEU A 418 3.53 17.59 18.02
C LEU A 418 2.28 17.71 18.90
N GLU A 419 1.18 17.07 18.50
CA GLU A 419 -0.04 17.06 19.32
C GLU A 419 0.17 16.48 20.72
N GLU A 420 0.94 15.40 20.84
CA GLU A 420 1.27 14.78 22.13
C GLU A 420 2.13 15.71 23.00
N LYS A 421 3.12 16.35 22.40
CA LYS A 421 3.99 17.33 23.08
C LYS A 421 3.21 18.55 23.58
N TYR A 422 2.31 19.11 22.75
CA TYR A 422 1.44 20.21 23.18
C TYR A 422 0.44 19.80 24.26
N LYS A 423 0.05 18.53 24.33
CA LYS A 423 -0.78 17.99 25.43
C LYS A 423 0.03 17.73 26.71
N SER A 424 1.34 17.52 26.64
CA SER A 424 2.19 17.36 27.83
C SER A 424 2.66 18.69 28.42
N ASP A 425 2.78 19.72 27.58
CA ASP A 425 3.25 21.06 27.99
C ASP A 425 2.13 21.93 28.59
N ASN A 426 0.86 21.54 28.41
CA ASN A 426 -0.34 22.16 28.99
C ASN A 426 -0.93 21.31 30.11
#